data_AF-A0A6C0L2N3-F1
#
_entry.id   AF-A0A6C0L2N3-F1
#
_cell.length_a   1.000
_cell.length_b   1.000
_cell.length_c   1.000
_cell.angle_alpha   90.00
_cell.angle_beta   90.00
_cell.angle_gamma   90.00
#
_symmetry.space_group_name_H-M   'P 1'
#
loop_
_entity.id
_entity.type
_entity.pdbx_description
1 polymer ?
#
loop_
_entity_poly.entity_id
_entity_poly.type
_entity_poly.pdbx_seq_one_letter_code
_entity_poly.pdbx_strand_id
1 'polypeptide(L)'
;MDAINKIKDKSRLRKASIWSVRWKKVNNEWVLGNAKPCKYCRSLMIRWGIKHVYYSDDNGVIQKENINNMQSKLTSGSVIHLRSNLGYKDISFQRPICYNCKL
;
A
#
# COMPACT_ATOMS: atom_id res chain seq x y z
N MET A 1 2.81 12.04 2.33
CA MET A 1 4.18 12.02 1.75
C MET A 1 4.68 10.58 1.75
N ASP A 2 4.85 9.96 0.57
CA ASP A 2 5.14 8.54 0.43
C ASP A 2 6.55 8.14 0.90
N ALA A 3 6.73 6.89 1.33
CA ALA A 3 8.02 6.38 1.82
C ALA A 3 9.15 6.54 0.79
N ILE A 4 8.84 6.33 -0.49
CA ILE A 4 9.80 6.51 -1.58
C ILE A 4 10.25 7.96 -1.69
N ASN A 5 9.37 8.93 -1.47
CA ASN A 5 9.69 10.36 -1.60
C ASN A 5 10.67 10.84 -0.52
N LYS A 6 10.71 10.19 0.64
CA LYS A 6 11.62 10.51 1.75
C LYS A 6 13.08 10.13 1.48
N ILE A 7 13.34 9.26 0.51
CA ILE A 7 14.70 8.80 0.18
C ILE A 7 15.42 9.88 -0.64
N LYS A 8 16.54 10.42 -0.14
CA LYS A 8 17.31 11.47 -0.84
C LYS A 8 17.90 10.98 -2.16
N ASP A 9 18.62 9.87 -2.12
CA ASP A 9 19.24 9.27 -3.31
C ASP A 9 18.32 8.24 -3.95
N LYS A 10 17.61 8.67 -5.00
CA LYS A 10 16.69 7.82 -5.77
C LYS A 10 17.40 6.76 -6.60
N SER A 11 18.69 6.91 -6.91
CA SER A 11 19.43 5.94 -7.73
C SER A 11 19.55 4.58 -7.04
N ARG A 12 19.64 4.58 -5.69
CA ARG A 12 19.70 3.38 -4.85
C ARG A 12 18.44 2.52 -4.93
N LEU A 13 17.30 3.11 -5.29
CA LEU A 13 16.04 2.38 -5.42
C LEU A 13 16.08 1.33 -6.54
N ARG A 14 16.89 1.54 -7.59
CA ARG A 14 17.01 0.58 -8.71
C ARG A 14 17.58 -0.78 -8.30
N LYS A 15 18.36 -0.81 -7.22
CA LYS A 15 18.95 -2.03 -6.64
C LYS A 15 18.17 -2.52 -5.40
N ALA A 16 17.18 -1.76 -4.95
CA ALA A 16 16.43 -2.06 -3.74
C ALA A 16 15.29 -3.05 -4.01
N SER A 17 14.90 -3.76 -2.96
CA SER A 17 13.63 -4.47 -2.89
C SER A 17 12.75 -3.79 -1.85
N ILE A 18 11.44 -3.71 -2.10
CA ILE A 18 10.49 -3.17 -1.13
C ILE A 18 9.89 -4.31 -0.30
N TRP A 19 9.74 -4.05 0.99
CA TRP A 19 8.96 -4.88 1.90
C TRP A 19 7.71 -4.09 2.31
N SER A 20 6.55 -4.68 2.05
CA SER A 20 5.24 -4.12 2.38
C SER A 20 4.54 -5.09 3.32
N VAL A 21 4.58 -4.82 4.62
CA VAL A 21 4.04 -5.71 5.64
C VAL A 21 2.99 -4.95 6.42
N ARG A 22 1.84 -5.59 6.67
CA ARG A 22 0.75 -5.00 7.46
C ARG A 22 0.42 -5.94 8.61
N TRP A 23 0.49 -5.42 9.82
CA TRP A 23 0.00 -6.10 11.01
C TRP A 23 -1.43 -5.67 11.30
N LYS A 24 -2.30 -6.62 11.63
CA LYS A 24 -3.66 -6.40 12.12
C LYS A 24 -3.86 -7.20 13.40
N LYS A 25 -4.67 -6.66 14.33
CA LYS A 25 -5.01 -7.35 15.58
C LYS A 25 -6.32 -8.09 15.38
N VAL A 26 -6.33 -9.41 15.57
CA VAL A 26 -7.51 -10.28 15.46
C VAL A 26 -7.55 -11.13 16.73
N ASN A 27 -8.65 -11.12 17.47
CA ASN A 27 -8.81 -11.88 18.72
C ASN A 27 -7.65 -11.69 19.72
N ASN A 28 -7.21 -10.44 19.90
CA ASN A 28 -6.04 -10.05 20.69
C ASN A 28 -4.66 -10.51 20.21
N GLU A 29 -4.57 -11.23 19.10
CA GLU A 29 -3.32 -11.67 18.50
C GLU A 29 -2.91 -10.78 17.33
N TRP A 30 -1.60 -10.58 17.16
CA TRP A 30 -1.05 -9.86 16.01
C TRP A 30 -0.85 -10.84 14.86
N VAL A 31 -1.62 -10.63 13.80
CA VAL A 31 -1.53 -11.42 12.58
C VAL A 31 -1.13 -10.55 11.40
N LEU A 32 -0.49 -11.16 10.43
CA LEU A 32 -0.20 -10.52 9.15
C LEU A 32 -1.51 -10.36 8.35
N GLY A 33 -1.66 -9.20 7.74
CA GLY A 33 -2.78 -8.89 6.85
C GLY A 33 -2.27 -8.50 5.47
N ASN A 34 -3.19 -8.44 4.51
CA ASN A 34 -2.83 -8.10 3.16
C ASN A 34 -2.26 -6.68 3.03
N ALA A 35 -1.04 -6.65 2.51
CA ALA A 35 -0.24 -5.46 2.25
C ALA A 35 0.18 -5.39 0.77
N LYS A 36 -0.54 -6.11 -0.11
CA LYS A 36 -0.25 -6.11 -1.54
C LYS A 36 -0.29 -4.68 -2.10
N PRO A 37 0.78 -4.23 -2.79
CA PRO A 37 0.82 -2.86 -3.29
C PRO A 37 -0.29 -2.57 -4.30
N CYS A 38 -0.93 -1.42 -4.12
CA CYS A 38 -1.95 -0.94 -5.03
C CYS A 38 -1.35 -0.42 -6.35
N LYS A 39 -2.22 -0.11 -7.32
CA LYS A 39 -1.81 0.39 -8.65
C LYS A 39 -0.92 1.65 -8.57
N TYR A 40 -1.20 2.56 -7.64
CA TYR A 40 -0.39 3.77 -7.44
C TYR A 40 0.98 3.46 -6.84
N CYS A 41 1.04 2.60 -5.81
CA CYS A 41 2.33 2.17 -5.25
C CYS A 41 3.15 1.44 -6.31
N ARG A 42 2.54 0.56 -7.11
CA ARG A 42 3.20 -0.12 -8.23
C ARG A 42 3.77 0.88 -9.25
N SER A 43 3.01 1.88 -9.66
CA SER A 43 3.49 2.88 -10.63
C SER A 43 4.65 3.71 -10.09
N LEU A 44 4.64 4.05 -8.79
CA LEU A 44 5.78 4.69 -8.13
C LEU A 44 7.01 3.78 -8.13
N MET A 45 6.85 2.50 -7.80
CA MET A 45 7.95 1.53 -7.83
C MET A 45 8.57 1.39 -9.22
N ILE A 46 7.73 1.29 -10.26
CA ILE A 46 8.18 1.25 -11.67
C ILE A 46 8.96 2.53 -12.01
N ARG A 47 8.40 3.71 -11.69
CA ARG A 47 9.02 5.01 -11.97
C ARG A 47 10.42 5.13 -11.39
N TRP A 48 10.62 4.60 -10.18
CA TRP A 48 11.91 4.65 -9.49
C TRP A 48 12.79 3.41 -9.72
N GLY A 49 12.36 2.50 -10.60
CA GLY A 49 13.14 1.36 -11.08
C GLY A 49 13.27 0.18 -10.10
N ILE A 50 12.35 0.07 -9.14
CA ILE A 50 12.31 -1.04 -8.17
C ILE A 50 11.76 -2.29 -8.86
N LYS A 51 12.52 -3.39 -8.82
CA LYS A 51 12.18 -4.62 -9.57
C LYS A 51 11.34 -5.61 -8.76
N HIS A 52 11.58 -5.71 -7.47
CA HIS A 52 11.01 -6.74 -6.60
C HIS A 52 10.29 -6.15 -5.40
N VAL A 53 9.17 -6.77 -5.06
CA VAL A 53 8.42 -6.47 -3.84
C VAL A 53 8.10 -7.75 -3.08
N TYR A 54 8.26 -7.66 -1.77
CA TYR A 54 7.84 -8.63 -0.79
C TYR A 54 6.62 -8.06 -0.09
N TYR A 55 5.51 -8.80 -0.02
CA TYR A 55 4.32 -8.32 0.67
C TYR A 55 3.60 -9.42 1.45
N SER A 56 2.98 -9.08 2.58
CA SER A 56 2.12 -10.01 3.32
C SER A 56 0.75 -10.16 2.67
N ASP A 57 0.22 -11.38 2.60
CA ASP A 57 -1.15 -11.67 2.18
C ASP A 57 -2.11 -11.87 3.36
N ASP A 58 -3.38 -12.16 3.09
CA ASP A 58 -4.40 -12.37 4.12
C ASP A 58 -4.25 -13.70 4.89
N ASN A 59 -3.47 -14.64 4.35
CA ASN A 59 -3.13 -15.90 5.00
C ASN A 59 -1.88 -15.76 5.89
N GLY A 60 -1.31 -14.56 5.97
CA GLY A 60 -0.11 -14.25 6.71
C GLY A 60 1.18 -14.76 6.07
N VAL A 61 1.15 -15.08 4.78
CA VAL A 61 2.33 -15.51 4.03
C VAL A 61 2.98 -14.30 3.35
N ILE A 62 4.32 -14.28 3.31
CA ILE A 62 5.07 -13.29 2.54
C ILE A 62 5.23 -13.77 1.10
N GLN A 63 4.64 -13.02 0.18
CA GLN A 63 4.73 -13.25 -1.26
C GLN A 63 5.86 -12.41 -1.84
N LYS A 64 6.58 -12.96 -2.82
CA LYS A 64 7.58 -12.24 -3.62
C LYS A 64 7.10 -12.13 -5.06
N GLU A 65 6.95 -10.91 -5.56
CA GLU A 65 6.56 -10.66 -6.95
C GLU A 65 7.52 -9.69 -7.66
N ASN A 66 7.63 -9.85 -8.97
CA ASN A 66 8.24 -8.84 -9.84
C ASN A 66 7.21 -7.74 -10.13
N ILE A 67 7.61 -6.48 -9.94
CA ILE A 67 6.74 -5.32 -10.10
C ILE A 67 6.14 -5.20 -11.51
N ASN A 68 6.87 -5.62 -12.55
CA ASN A 68 6.39 -5.56 -13.92
C ASN A 68 5.25 -6.55 -14.18
N ASN A 69 5.26 -7.70 -13.49
CA ASN A 69 4.27 -8.77 -13.68
C ASN A 69 3.15 -8.74 -12.64
N MET A 70 3.32 -7.97 -11.56
CA MET A 70 2.35 -7.88 -10.47
C MET A 70 1.02 -7.27 -10.93
N GLN A 71 -0.07 -8.00 -10.70
CA GLN A 71 -1.41 -7.46 -10.83
C GLN A 71 -1.78 -6.66 -9.59
N SER A 72 -2.12 -5.38 -9.77
CA SER A 72 -2.48 -4.48 -8.66
C SER A 72 -3.87 -3.91 -8.85
N LYS A 73 -4.66 -3.93 -7.78
CA LYS A 73 -5.97 -3.27 -7.73
C LYS A 73 -5.83 -1.84 -7.20
N LEU A 74 -6.82 -1.00 -7.46
CA LEU A 74 -6.95 0.28 -6.76
C LEU A 74 -7.37 0.00 -5.31
N THR A 75 -6.87 0.79 -4.36
CA THR A 75 -7.41 0.72 -2.99
C THR A 75 -8.78 1.36 -2.94
N SER A 76 -9.62 0.98 -1.97
CA SER A 76 -10.92 1.61 -1.76
C SER A 76 -10.80 3.13 -1.61
N GLY A 77 -9.79 3.61 -0.87
CA GLY A 77 -9.52 5.05 -0.75
C GLY A 77 -9.16 5.71 -2.10
N SER A 78 -8.36 5.05 -2.93
CA SER A 78 -8.05 5.54 -4.28
C SER A 78 -9.29 5.59 -5.19
N VAL A 79 -10.19 4.60 -5.10
CA VAL A 79 -11.45 4.58 -5.86
C VAL A 79 -12.37 5.71 -5.42
N ILE A 80 -12.50 5.93 -4.11
CA ILE A 80 -13.33 7.02 -3.55
C ILE A 80 -12.82 8.38 -4.03
N HIS A 81 -11.50 8.62 -3.97
CA HIS A 81 -10.92 9.87 -4.46
C HIS A 81 -11.13 10.06 -5.98
N LEU A 82 -10.98 9.00 -6.77
CA LEU A 82 -11.20 9.06 -8.22
C LEU A 82 -12.66 9.38 -8.57
N ARG A 83 -13.62 8.78 -7.84
CA ARG A 83 -15.05 9.06 -8.00
C ARG A 83 -15.39 10.50 -7.60
N SER A 84 -14.81 11.01 -6.52
CA SER A 84 -14.97 12.41 -6.12
C SER A 84 -14.47 13.37 -7.21
N ASN A 85 -13.31 13.10 -7.83
CA ASN A 85 -12.76 13.95 -8.89
C ASN A 85 -13.60 13.91 -10.18
N LEU A 86 -14.33 12.81 -10.42
CA LEU A 86 -15.27 12.67 -11.54
C LEU A 86 -16.65 13.29 -11.24
N GLY A 87 -16.83 13.95 -10.10
CA GLY A 87 -18.06 14.67 -9.75
C GLY A 87 -19.16 13.82 -9.13
N TYR A 88 -18.90 12.55 -8.78
CA TYR A 88 -19.86 11.72 -8.06
C TYR A 88 -19.97 12.20 -6.60
N LYS A 89 -21.18 12.58 -6.16
CA LYS A 89 -21.46 13.16 -4.82
C LYS A 89 -21.86 12.13 -3.76
N ASP A 90 -21.98 10.85 -4.14
CA ASP A 90 -22.70 9.83 -3.36
C ASP A 90 -21.85 9.16 -2.26
N ILE A 91 -20.61 9.62 -2.01
CA ILE A 91 -19.70 8.95 -1.09
C ILE A 91 -19.21 9.94 -0.03
N SER A 92 -19.93 10.01 1.10
CA SER A 92 -19.45 10.67 2.32
C SER A 92 -18.37 9.80 2.96
N PHE A 93 -17.10 10.12 2.69
CA PHE A 93 -15.98 9.49 3.38
C PHE A 93 -15.87 10.05 4.81
N GLN A 94 -16.54 9.40 5.77
CA GLN A 94 -16.22 9.61 7.18
C GLN A 94 -14.89 8.92 7.49
N ARG A 95 -13.84 9.70 7.79
CA ARG A 95 -12.64 9.14 8.42
C ARG A 95 -13.08 8.51 9.74
N PRO A 96 -12.77 7.23 10.02
CA PRO A 96 -13.01 6.70 11.36
C PRO A 96 -12.15 7.51 12.33
N ILE A 97 -12.80 8.32 13.15
CA ILE A 97 -12.16 9.03 14.24
C ILE A 97 -11.87 7.94 15.28
N CYS A 98 -10.60 7.52 15.37
CA CYS A 98 -10.16 6.63 16.45
C CYS A 98 -10.15 7.44 17.75
N TYR A 99 -11.29 7.46 18.45
CA TYR A 99 -11.34 7.84 19.85
C TYR A 99 -10.80 6.65 20.66
N ASN A 100 -9.58 6.78 21.19
CA ASN A 100 -8.89 5.88 22.15
C ASN A 100 -7.53 5.29 21.67
N CYS A 101 -6.65 6.12 21.13
CA CYS A 101 -5.22 5.90 21.35
C CYS A 101 -4.77 6.76 22.55
N LYS A 102 -4.96 6.26 23.77
CA LYS A 102 -4.23 6.77 24.94
C LYS A 102 -2.86 6.09 24.94
N LEU A 103 -1.81 6.90 24.80
CA LEU A 103 -0.42 6.56 25.12
C LEU A 103 -0.27 6.43 26.64
#